data_AF-A0A2A4HFZ9-F1
#
_entry.id   AF-A0A2A4HFZ9-F1
#
_cell.length_a   1.000
_cell.length_b   1.000
_cell.length_c   1.000
_cell.angle_alpha   90.00
_cell.angle_beta   90.00
_cell.angle_gamma   90.00
#
_symmetry.space_group_name_H-M   'P 1'
#
loop_
_entity.id
_entity.type
_entity.pdbx_description
1 polymer ?
#
loop_
_entity_poly.entity_id
_entity_poly.type
_entity_poly.pdbx_seq_one_letter_code
_entity_poly.pdbx_strand_id
1 'polypeptide(L)'
;MISTPDRQRAIALIEEARAQGARLEAACRELGITARTYQRWTRGGELHEDQRPLVGRPVPANALTPAEEQEILDVCHRPEYASLPPEQIVLVKS
;
A
#
# COMPACT_ATOMS: atom_id res chain seq x y z
N MET A 1 -5.93 -0.83 -1.59
CA MET A 1 -5.11 0.30 -2.09
C MET A 1 -5.53 0.56 -3.54
N ILE A 2 -5.82 1.81 -3.94
CA ILE A 2 -6.28 2.13 -5.31
C ILE A 2 -5.13 2.73 -6.13
N SER A 3 -4.71 2.02 -7.18
CA SER A 3 -3.60 2.37 -8.07
C SER A 3 -3.91 3.59 -8.95
N THR A 4 -2.91 4.23 -9.56
CA THR A 4 -3.16 5.35 -10.49
C THR A 4 -4.11 4.96 -11.64
N PRO A 5 -3.94 3.80 -12.32
CA PRO A 5 -4.91 3.35 -13.33
C PRO A 5 -6.33 3.16 -12.80
N ASP A 6 -6.49 2.58 -11.60
CA ASP A 6 -7.81 2.41 -11.00
C ASP A 6 -8.46 3.76 -10.65
N ARG A 7 -7.66 4.76 -10.23
CA ARG A 7 -8.15 6.12 -10.01
C ARG A 7 -8.64 6.75 -11.31
N GLN A 8 -7.90 6.61 -12.41
CA GLN A 8 -8.32 7.10 -13.73
C GLN A 8 -9.67 6.51 -14.12
N ARG A 9 -9.82 5.19 -13.98
CA ARG A 9 -11.06 4.50 -14.31
C ARG A 9 -12.22 4.92 -13.41
N ALA A 10 -11.98 5.04 -12.10
CA ALA A 10 -12.99 5.49 -11.15
C ALA A 10 -13.45 6.94 -11.44
N ILE A 11 -12.53 7.85 -11.76
CA ILE A 11 -12.88 9.23 -12.14
C ILE A 11 -13.72 9.23 -13.41
N ALA A 12 -13.34 8.48 -14.45
CA ALA A 12 -14.10 8.41 -15.69
C ALA A 12 -15.54 7.93 -15.46
N LEU A 13 -15.73 6.87 -14.66
CA LEU A 13 -17.06 6.35 -14.31
C LEU A 13 -17.89 7.35 -13.49
N ILE A 14 -17.25 8.07 -12.56
CA ILE A 14 -17.93 9.10 -11.77
C ILE A 14 -18.37 10.27 -12.65
N GLU A 15 -17.51 10.74 -13.56
CA GLU A 15 -17.87 11.81 -14.49
C GLU A 15 -18.99 11.39 -15.45
N GLU A 16 -18.95 10.16 -15.95
CA GLU A 16 -20.02 9.60 -16.78
C GLU A 16 -21.36 9.60 -16.04
N ALA A 17 -21.39 9.09 -14.80
CA ALA A 17 -22.60 9.09 -13.98
C ALA A 17 -23.11 10.51 -13.70
N ARG A 18 -22.19 11.46 -13.46
CA ARG A 18 -22.55 12.87 -13.23
C ARG A 18 -23.10 13.53 -14.49
N ALA A 19 -22.55 13.24 -15.66
CA ALA A 19 -23.06 13.70 -16.95
C ALA A 19 -24.48 13.17 -17.22
N GLN A 20 -24.82 11.99 -16.68
CA GLN A 20 -26.16 11.41 -16.71
C GLN A 20 -27.09 11.92 -15.58
N GLY A 21 -26.63 12.87 -14.76
CA GLY A 21 -27.43 13.54 -13.73
C GLY A 21 -27.26 12.99 -12.31
N ALA A 22 -26.36 12.04 -12.07
CA ALA A 22 -26.10 11.54 -10.73
C ALA A 22 -25.44 12.60 -9.84
N ARG A 23 -25.82 12.64 -8.55
CA ARG A 23 -25.10 13.43 -7.55
C ARG A 23 -23.73 12.81 -7.30
N LEU A 24 -22.70 13.66 -7.12
CA LEU A 24 -21.32 13.22 -6.88
C LEU A 24 -21.22 12.20 -5.74
N GLU A 25 -21.87 12.45 -4.60
CA GLU A 25 -21.82 11.55 -3.45
C GLU A 25 -22.44 10.18 -3.73
N ALA A 26 -23.51 10.12 -4.53
CA ALA A 26 -24.13 8.87 -4.91
C ALA A 26 -23.22 8.07 -5.86
N ALA A 27 -22.67 8.72 -6.88
CA ALA A 27 -21.73 8.09 -7.82
C ALA A 27 -20.46 7.58 -7.12
N CYS A 28 -19.90 8.34 -6.18
CA CYS A 28 -18.76 7.90 -5.38
C CYS A 28 -19.09 6.68 -4.52
N ARG A 29 -20.29 6.63 -3.94
CA ARG A 29 -20.74 5.56 -3.05
C ARG A 29 -20.86 4.22 -3.78
N GLU A 30 -21.31 4.22 -5.03
CA GLU A 30 -21.37 3.00 -5.87
C GLU A 30 -19.98 2.36 -6.07
N LEU A 31 -18.92 3.19 -6.14
CA LEU A 31 -17.54 2.72 -6.23
C LEU A 31 -16.88 2.46 -4.87
N GLY A 32 -17.64 2.56 -3.76
CA GLY A 32 -17.13 2.34 -2.41
C GLY A 32 -16.15 3.42 -1.93
N ILE A 33 -16.16 4.61 -2.54
CA ILE A 33 -15.31 5.73 -2.12
C ILE A 33 -16.15 6.93 -1.66
N THR A 34 -15.52 7.82 -0.90
CA THR A 34 -16.15 9.08 -0.50
C THR A 34 -15.96 10.15 -1.57
N ALA A 35 -16.85 11.14 -1.61
CA ALA A 35 -16.66 12.33 -2.45
C ALA A 35 -15.34 13.05 -2.15
N ARG A 36 -14.90 13.05 -0.88
CA ARG A 36 -13.60 13.60 -0.48
C ARG A 36 -12.42 12.86 -1.11
N THR A 37 -12.50 11.54 -1.26
CA THR A 37 -11.47 10.74 -1.95
C THR A 37 -11.37 11.14 -3.42
N TYR A 38 -12.50 11.23 -4.11
CA TYR A 38 -12.55 11.71 -5.49
C TYR A 38 -11.98 13.13 -5.62
N GLN A 39 -12.42 14.08 -4.78
CA GLN A 39 -11.94 15.46 -4.79
C GLN A 39 -10.44 15.57 -4.54
N ARG A 40 -9.86 14.68 -3.73
CA ARG A 40 -8.40 14.61 -3.52
C ARG A 40 -7.67 14.15 -4.77
N TRP A 41 -8.25 13.21 -5.53
CA TRP A 41 -7.66 12.75 -6.78
C TRP A 41 -7.77 13.77 -7.90
N THR A 42 -8.81 14.61 -7.92
CA THR A 42 -9.04 15.62 -8.98
C THR A 42 -8.60 17.03 -8.58
N ARG A 43 -7.94 17.19 -7.42
CA ARG A 43 -7.51 18.49 -6.92
C ARG A 43 -6.50 19.12 -7.86
N GLY A 44 -6.82 20.31 -8.38
CA GLY A 44 -5.97 21.04 -9.32
C GLY A 44 -6.30 20.76 -10.80
N GLY A 45 -7.37 20.02 -11.08
CA GLY A 45 -7.83 19.75 -12.45
C GLY A 45 -7.15 18.55 -13.12
N GLU A 46 -6.10 18.02 -12.52
CA GLU A 46 -5.38 16.83 -12.98
C GLU A 46 -5.53 15.68 -11.98
N LEU A 47 -5.34 14.45 -12.47
CA LEU A 47 -5.29 13.28 -11.60
C LEU A 47 -4.04 13.32 -10.73
N HIS A 48 -4.22 13.35 -9.42
CA HIS A 48 -3.18 13.08 -8.46
C HIS A 48 -2.88 11.58 -8.42
N GLU A 49 -1.71 11.21 -8.96
CA GLU A 49 -1.20 9.85 -8.97
C GLU A 49 -1.04 9.24 -7.57
N ASP A 50 -0.93 7.92 -7.51
CA ASP A 50 -0.51 7.25 -6.29
C ASP A 50 0.97 7.51 -6.02
N GLN A 51 1.25 8.35 -5.02
CA GLN A 51 2.62 8.70 -4.63
C GLN A 51 3.33 7.58 -3.84
N ARG A 52 2.62 6.59 -3.30
CA ARG A 52 3.22 5.51 -2.49
C ARG A 52 4.31 4.67 -3.17
N PRO A 53 4.20 4.33 -4.48
CA PRO A 53 5.29 3.69 -5.22
C PRO A 53 6.38 4.66 -5.69
N LEU A 54 6.08 5.96 -5.78
CA LEU A 54 7.00 6.98 -6.31
C LEU A 54 7.88 7.61 -5.22
N VAL A 55 7.37 7.69 -3.99
CA VAL A 55 8.11 8.26 -2.87
C VAL A 55 9.25 7.35 -2.47
N GLY A 56 10.47 7.88 -2.54
CA GLY A 56 11.67 7.23 -2.02
C GLY A 56 11.48 6.90 -0.53
N ARG A 57 11.62 5.62 -0.19
CA ARG A 57 11.55 5.16 1.20
C ARG A 57 12.97 5.09 1.75
N PRO A 58 13.39 6.00 2.64
CA PRO A 58 14.67 5.88 3.29
C PRO A 58 14.70 4.60 4.12
N VAL A 59 15.88 3.98 4.19
CA VAL A 59 16.10 2.84 5.08
C VAL A 59 15.91 3.34 6.52
N PRO A 60 15.06 2.69 7.33
CA PRO A 60 14.85 3.11 8.71
C PRO A 60 16.14 2.87 9.52
N ALA A 61 16.38 3.71 10.54
CA ALA A 61 17.61 3.64 11.33
C ALA A 61 17.78 2.31 12.09
N ASN A 62 16.69 1.57 12.30
CA ASN A 62 16.65 0.26 12.92
C ASN A 62 16.49 -0.89 11.91
N ALA A 63 16.75 -0.65 10.63
CA ALA A 63 16.83 -1.73 9.65
C ALA A 63 17.94 -2.70 10.06
N LEU A 64 17.67 -3.99 9.86
CA LEU A 64 18.70 -5.01 10.01
C LEU A 64 19.81 -4.75 8.99
N THR A 65 21.05 -4.90 9.44
CA THR A 65 22.18 -4.99 8.52
C THR A 65 22.14 -6.31 7.77
N PRO A 66 22.77 -6.41 6.57
CA PRO A 66 22.86 -7.69 5.86
C PRO A 66 23.49 -8.82 6.67
N ALA A 67 24.41 -8.49 7.58
CA ALA A 67 25.02 -9.46 8.49
C ALA A 67 24.00 -9.96 9.53
N GLU A 68 23.21 -9.08 10.13
CA GLU A 68 22.14 -9.47 11.06
C GLU A 68 21.04 -10.28 10.36
N GLU A 69 20.66 -9.93 9.13
CA GLU A 69 19.71 -10.72 8.34
C GLU A 69 20.24 -12.14 8.08
N GLN A 70 21.53 -12.26 7.71
CA GLN A 70 22.15 -13.56 7.49
C GLN A 70 22.23 -14.38 8.78
N GLU A 71 22.58 -13.77 9.92
CA GLU A 71 22.62 -14.44 11.21
C GLU A 71 21.25 -15.01 11.61
N ILE A 72 20.18 -14.24 11.38
CA ILE A 72 18.81 -14.69 11.60
C ILE A 72 18.51 -15.91 10.72
N LEU A 73 18.83 -15.86 9.43
CA LEU A 73 18.60 -16.96 8.50
C LEU A 73 19.40 -18.21 8.89
N ASP A 74 20.68 -18.06 9.25
CA ASP A 74 21.55 -19.15 9.64
C ASP A 74 21.02 -19.88 10.88
N VAL A 75 20.52 -19.15 11.87
CA VAL A 75 19.88 -19.73 13.04
C VAL A 75 18.58 -20.42 12.63
N CYS A 76 17.69 -19.76 11.90
CA CYS A 76 16.43 -20.35 11.42
C CYS A 76 16.63 -21.66 10.64
N HIS A 77 17.74 -21.79 9.90
CA HIS A 77 18.04 -22.98 9.11
C HIS A 77 18.80 -24.09 9.87
N ARG A 78 19.09 -23.93 11.17
CA ARG A 78 19.73 -25.01 11.94
C ARG A 78 18.81 -26.23 12.05
N PRO A 79 19.35 -27.46 11.94
CA PRO A 79 18.55 -28.69 12.07
C PRO A 79 17.74 -28.76 13.37
N GLU A 80 18.28 -28.20 14.45
CA GLU A 80 17.64 -28.14 15.78
C GLU A 80 16.30 -27.37 15.79
N TYR A 81 16.10 -26.44 14.85
CA TYR A 81 14.89 -25.64 14.72
C TYR A 81 14.04 -26.00 13.50
N ALA A 82 14.41 -27.05 12.75
CA ALA A 82 13.75 -27.42 11.49
C ALA A 82 12.24 -27.74 11.63
N SER A 83 11.81 -28.15 12.83
CA SER A 83 10.39 -28.43 13.13
C SER A 83 9.65 -27.26 13.78
N LEU A 84 10.33 -26.14 14.05
CA LEU A 84 9.75 -24.98 14.72
C LEU A 84 9.42 -23.89 13.69
N PRO A 85 8.27 -23.19 13.86
CA PRO A 85 8.02 -21.99 13.09
C PRO A 85 8.95 -20.85 13.57
N PRO A 86 9.27 -19.87 12.71
CA PRO A 86 10.15 -18.77 13.05
C PRO A 86 9.76 -18.00 14.33
N GLU A 87 8.45 -17.87 14.64
CA GLU A 87 8.01 -17.20 15.87
C GLU A 87 8.43 -17.89 17.18
N GLN A 88 8.85 -19.16 17.13
CA GLN A 88 9.30 -19.94 18.29
C GLN A 88 10.84 -19.97 18.42
N ILE A 89 11.57 -19.36 17.50
CA ILE A 89 13.04 -19.31 17.50
C ILE A 89 13.48 -17.99 18.15
N VAL A 90 14.18 -18.07 19.29
CA VAL A 90 14.68 -16.89 20.00
C VAL A 90 16.16 -16.70 19.71
N LEU A 91 16.49 -15.65 18.97
CA LEU A 91 17.86 -15.16 18.80
C LEU A 91 18.25 -14.30 20.00
N VAL A 92 19.31 -14.68 20.71
CA VAL A 92 19.92 -13.84 21.74
C VAL A 92 21.12 -13.15 21.11
N LYS A 93 21.04 -11.83 20.91
CA LYS A 93 22.20 -11.03 20.46
C LYS A 93 23.29 -11.10 21.54
N SER A 94 24.51 -11.49 21.14
CA SER A 94 25.69 -11.54 22.01
C SER A 94 26.28 -10.15 22.23
#